data_AF-A0A7D8YJ95-F1
#
_entry.id   AF-A0A7D8YJ95-F1
#
_cell.length_a   1.000
_cell.length_b   1.000
_cell.length_c   1.000
_cell.angle_alpha   90.00
_cell.angle_beta   90.00
_cell.angle_gamma   90.00
#
_symmetry.space_group_name_H-M   'P 1'
#
loop_
_entity.id
_entity.type
_entity.pdbx_description
1 polymer ?
#
loop_
_entity_poly.entity_id
_entity_poly.type
_entity_poly.pdbx_seq_one_letter_code
_entity_poly.pdbx_strand_id
1 'polypeptide(L)'
;MALSIPSTLKLAHLKHIAFKCGISSSGTKPILTQRLHDEIASVSPCGTKTKPSRILSIDMGIRNLAYCVLDVPSKKVPVIQAWQRLAVSSPPSDATPTVKESFSPATLSSTAYDLLRHRLLLLKPTHILIERQRFRSMGSKHILEWTVRVNMFESILYGVLCTLKGENIWDGSVEAIAPGKVGPFWIDEEREEKGRKAKGAKAKNKGAKIDLVRQWLEDGEMLGLGNEEVEGVARAYRDKWDGKRYSKVKDGEDRMGKLDDLADSMLQGIAWVRWEENKRVALRDGVEALLEPGRL
;
A
#
# COMPACT_ATOMS: atom_id res chain seq x y z
N MET A 1 -1.22 27.59 10.62
CA MET A 1 -2.22 28.43 9.96
C MET A 1 -3.49 27.61 9.80
N ALA A 2 -4.68 28.21 9.91
CA ALA A 2 -5.91 27.50 9.58
C ALA A 2 -5.93 27.22 8.07
N LEU A 3 -6.23 25.98 7.69
CA LEU A 3 -6.32 25.60 6.29
C LEU A 3 -7.49 26.35 5.63
N SER A 4 -7.23 26.99 4.49
CA SER A 4 -8.25 27.65 3.67
C SER A 4 -8.36 26.96 2.32
N ILE A 5 -9.58 26.63 1.90
CA ILE A 5 -9.86 26.06 0.57
C ILE A 5 -10.69 27.09 -0.21
N PRO A 6 -10.16 27.68 -1.30
CA PRO A 6 -10.88 28.71 -2.04
C PRO A 6 -12.19 28.20 -2.63
N SER A 7 -13.25 29.00 -2.47
CA SER A 7 -14.56 28.72 -3.05
C SER A 7 -14.56 28.73 -4.58
N THR A 8 -13.56 29.37 -5.20
CA THR A 8 -13.34 29.43 -6.65
C THR A 8 -12.93 28.08 -7.26
N LEU A 9 -12.43 27.13 -6.45
CA LEU A 9 -12.01 25.82 -6.96
C LEU A 9 -13.21 25.03 -7.52
N LYS A 10 -13.05 24.52 -8.75
CA LYS A 10 -14.04 23.65 -9.39
C LYS A 10 -13.99 22.26 -8.75
N LEU A 11 -15.07 21.49 -8.91
CA LEU A 11 -15.14 20.11 -8.40
C LEU A 11 -13.98 19.23 -8.94
N ALA A 12 -13.55 19.46 -10.18
CA ALA A 12 -12.41 18.77 -10.77
C ALA A 12 -11.10 19.04 -9.99
N HIS A 13 -10.84 20.30 -9.61
CA HIS A 13 -9.67 20.66 -8.81
C HIS A 13 -9.71 19.99 -7.43
N LEU A 14 -10.86 20.00 -6.76
CA LEU A 14 -11.02 19.34 -5.45
C LEU A 14 -10.80 17.83 -5.56
N LYS A 15 -11.27 17.19 -6.64
CA LYS A 15 -11.03 15.77 -6.89
C LYS A 15 -9.55 15.48 -7.12
N HIS A 16 -8.85 16.36 -7.83
CA HIS A 16 -7.41 16.25 -8.08
C HIS A 16 -6.60 16.41 -6.78
N ILE A 17 -6.92 17.42 -5.97
CA ILE A 17 -6.32 17.62 -4.64
C ILE A 17 -6.57 16.39 -3.76
N ALA A 18 -7.82 15.91 -3.70
CA ALA A 18 -8.15 14.72 -2.92
C ALA A 18 -7.37 13.49 -3.38
N PHE A 19 -7.21 13.32 -4.69
CA PHE A 19 -6.40 12.25 -5.27
C PHE A 19 -4.92 12.36 -4.87
N LYS A 20 -4.32 13.55 -4.99
CA LYS A 20 -2.93 13.82 -4.58
C LYS A 20 -2.68 13.65 -3.08
N CYS A 21 -3.71 13.78 -2.26
CA CYS A 21 -3.65 13.58 -0.81
C CYS A 21 -4.11 12.19 -0.35
N GLY A 22 -4.40 11.26 -1.27
CA GLY A 22 -4.92 9.94 -0.90
C GLY A 22 -6.36 9.94 -0.33
N ILE A 23 -7.04 11.08 -0.31
CA ILE A 23 -8.39 11.31 0.22
C ILE A 23 -9.46 10.87 -0.77
N SER A 24 -10.60 10.36 -0.29
CA SER A 24 -11.70 9.96 -1.19
C SER A 24 -12.18 11.13 -2.07
N SER A 25 -12.18 10.95 -3.38
CA SER A 25 -12.62 11.94 -4.38
C SER A 25 -14.11 11.86 -4.73
N SER A 26 -14.88 11.03 -4.02
CA SER A 26 -16.33 10.87 -4.23
C SER A 26 -17.16 11.95 -3.52
N GLY A 27 -18.33 12.26 -4.07
CA GLY A 27 -19.30 13.18 -3.48
C GLY A 27 -19.43 14.52 -4.19
N THR A 28 -20.27 15.38 -3.63
CA THR A 28 -20.54 16.75 -4.10
C THR A 28 -19.43 17.71 -3.68
N LYS A 29 -19.40 18.91 -4.28
CA LYS A 29 -18.40 19.95 -3.96
C LYS A 29 -18.35 20.28 -2.45
N PRO A 30 -19.48 20.51 -1.74
CA PRO A 30 -19.44 20.79 -0.30
C PRO A 30 -18.88 19.62 0.52
N ILE A 31 -19.32 18.38 0.25
CA ILE A 31 -18.85 17.18 0.96
C ILE A 31 -17.34 16.98 0.76
N LEU A 32 -16.88 17.15 -0.48
CA LEU A 32 -15.46 16.97 -0.79
C LEU A 32 -14.60 18.09 -0.19
N THR A 33 -15.09 19.32 -0.17
CA THR A 33 -14.42 20.47 0.47
C THR A 33 -14.26 20.23 1.96
N GLN A 34 -15.33 19.81 2.64
CA GLN A 34 -15.29 19.50 4.07
C GLN A 34 -14.31 18.36 4.37
N ARG A 35 -14.37 17.27 3.59
CA ARG A 35 -13.44 16.13 3.77
C ARG A 35 -11.99 16.54 3.58
N LEU A 36 -11.69 17.33 2.55
CA LEU A 36 -10.34 17.86 2.33
C LEU A 36 -9.89 18.70 3.53
N HIS A 37 -10.78 19.55 4.05
CA HIS A 37 -10.49 20.38 5.19
C HIS A 37 -10.14 19.53 6.42
N ASP A 38 -11.01 18.57 6.78
CA ASP A 38 -10.86 17.73 7.97
C ASP A 38 -9.58 16.88 7.91
N GLU A 39 -9.33 16.24 6.77
CA GLU A 39 -8.18 15.34 6.57
C GLU A 39 -6.86 16.11 6.53
N ILE A 40 -6.78 17.24 5.82
CA ILE A 40 -5.54 18.02 5.71
C ILE A 40 -5.25 18.75 7.03
N ALA A 41 -6.28 19.30 7.69
CA ALA A 41 -6.11 19.99 8.97
C ALA A 41 -5.70 19.04 10.11
N SER A 42 -6.04 17.75 10.01
CA SER A 42 -5.63 16.73 10.99
C SER A 42 -4.13 16.40 10.95
N VAL A 43 -3.43 16.75 9.87
CA VAL A 43 -1.99 16.46 9.74
C VAL A 43 -1.19 17.39 10.64
N SER A 44 -0.27 16.81 11.42
CA SER A 44 0.60 17.57 12.31
C SER A 44 1.45 18.58 11.53
N PRO A 45 1.47 19.88 11.92
CA PRO A 45 2.30 20.89 11.28
C PRO A 45 3.79 20.52 11.35
N CYS A 46 4.49 20.70 10.23
CA CYS A 46 5.95 20.57 10.18
C CYS A 46 6.57 21.61 11.13
N GLY A 47 7.08 21.18 12.29
CA GLY A 47 7.68 22.11 13.27
C GLY A 47 7.87 21.59 14.69
N THR A 48 7.19 20.51 15.09
CA THR A 48 7.51 19.78 16.33
C THR A 48 8.23 18.50 15.96
N LYS A 49 9.19 18.03 16.76
CA LYS A 49 10.01 16.83 16.54
C LYS A 49 9.15 15.67 16.01
N THR A 50 9.05 15.52 14.69
CA THR A 50 8.23 14.47 14.09
C THR A 50 8.89 13.17 14.45
N LYS A 51 8.23 12.35 15.29
CA LYS A 51 8.72 11.00 15.59
C LYS A 51 8.98 10.29 14.24
N PRO A 52 10.11 9.58 14.10
CA PRO A 52 10.37 8.81 12.89
C PRO A 52 9.19 7.86 12.66
N SER A 53 8.59 7.95 11.48
CA SER A 53 7.48 7.07 11.11
C SER A 53 8.05 5.78 10.55
N ARG A 54 7.67 4.66 11.15
CA ARG A 54 7.83 3.33 10.56
C ARG A 54 6.50 2.86 10.01
N ILE A 55 6.43 2.65 8.70
CA ILE A 55 5.20 2.26 8.00
C ILE A 55 5.31 0.78 7.65
N LEU A 56 4.29 0.01 8.01
CA LEU A 56 4.08 -1.35 7.50
C LEU A 56 2.95 -1.31 6.47
N SER A 57 3.29 -1.45 5.20
CA SER A 57 2.32 -1.52 4.11
C SER A 57 2.01 -2.98 3.79
N ILE A 58 0.74 -3.37 3.86
CA ILE A 58 0.26 -4.74 3.60
C ILE A 58 -0.58 -4.74 2.32
N ASP A 59 -0.20 -5.60 1.38
CA ASP A 59 -1.05 -6.04 0.28
C ASP A 59 -1.73 -7.37 0.65
N MET A 60 -3.05 -7.36 0.62
CA MET A 60 -3.87 -8.41 1.24
C MET A 60 -3.92 -9.69 0.41
N GLY A 61 -3.66 -10.81 1.08
CA GLY A 61 -3.83 -12.15 0.53
C GLY A 61 -3.71 -13.21 1.62
N ILE A 62 -4.27 -14.41 1.42
CA ILE A 62 -4.06 -15.51 2.37
C ILE A 62 -2.85 -16.36 1.95
N ARG A 63 -2.68 -16.61 0.64
CA ARG A 63 -1.54 -17.38 0.09
C ARG A 63 -0.40 -16.50 -0.45
N ASN A 64 -0.65 -15.20 -0.55
CA ASN A 64 0.21 -14.24 -1.22
C ASN A 64 0.22 -12.88 -0.51
N LEU A 65 0.06 -12.87 0.82
CA LEU A 65 0.21 -11.64 1.59
C LEU A 65 1.60 -11.07 1.32
N ALA A 66 1.68 -9.84 0.86
CA ALA A 66 2.96 -9.16 0.72
C ALA A 66 3.00 -7.96 1.66
N TYR A 67 4.17 -7.67 2.20
CA TYR A 67 4.34 -6.48 3.02
C TYR A 67 5.69 -5.80 2.78
N CYS A 68 5.70 -4.49 2.96
CA CYS A 68 6.87 -3.65 2.90
C CYS A 68 6.93 -2.78 4.16
N VAL A 69 8.08 -2.77 4.84
CA VAL A 69 8.34 -1.89 5.99
C VAL A 69 9.26 -0.76 5.55
N LEU A 70 8.81 0.47 5.78
CA LEU A 70 9.52 1.70 5.43
C LEU A 70 9.84 2.50 6.69
N ASP A 71 11.09 2.86 6.88
CA ASP A 71 11.47 3.96 7.76
C ASP A 71 11.40 5.27 6.98
N VAL A 72 10.70 6.26 7.52
CA VAL A 72 10.53 7.58 6.90
C VAL A 72 11.31 8.61 7.72
N PRO A 73 12.59 8.82 7.42
CA PRO A 73 13.39 9.87 8.04
C PRO A 73 12.91 11.26 7.62
N SER A 74 13.11 12.25 8.48
CA SER A 74 12.81 13.65 8.15
C SER A 74 13.75 14.13 7.03
N LYS A 75 13.19 14.73 5.97
CA LYS A 75 13.93 15.34 4.84
C LYS A 75 14.87 14.39 4.08
N LYS A 76 14.66 13.08 4.16
CA LYS A 76 15.42 12.06 3.42
C LYS A 76 14.45 11.08 2.76
N VAL A 77 14.95 10.34 1.79
CA VAL A 77 14.17 9.30 1.11
C VAL A 77 13.80 8.18 2.09
N PRO A 78 12.61 7.55 1.95
CA PRO A 78 12.25 6.39 2.74
C PRO A 78 13.25 5.24 2.58
N VAL A 79 13.46 4.45 3.63
CA VAL A 79 14.36 3.30 3.61
C VAL A 79 13.57 2.03 3.87
N ILE A 80 13.69 1.04 2.98
CA ILE A 80 13.04 -0.26 3.13
C ILE A 80 13.81 -1.10 4.15
N GLN A 81 13.11 -1.53 5.20
CA GLN A 81 13.66 -2.38 6.27
C GLN A 81 13.27 -3.85 6.14
N ALA A 82 12.12 -4.13 5.55
CA ALA A 82 11.68 -5.49 5.26
C ALA A 82 10.78 -5.48 4.04
N TRP A 83 10.91 -6.45 3.15
CA TRP A 83 10.07 -6.58 1.97
C TRP A 83 9.90 -8.05 1.62
N GLN A 84 8.73 -8.61 1.91
CA GLN A 84 8.53 -10.06 1.87
C GLN A 84 7.13 -10.44 1.41
N ARG A 85 7.03 -11.61 0.78
CA ARG A 85 5.78 -12.27 0.42
C ARG A 85 5.61 -13.55 1.23
N LEU A 86 4.44 -13.73 1.82
CA LEU A 86 4.08 -14.77 2.76
C LEU A 86 2.85 -15.54 2.29
N ALA A 87 2.88 -16.85 2.49
CA ALA A 87 1.69 -17.67 2.45
C ALA A 87 1.28 -17.96 3.90
N VAL A 88 0.27 -17.23 4.37
CA VAL A 88 -0.19 -17.17 5.76
C VAL A 88 -0.69 -18.54 6.24
N SER A 89 -1.25 -19.34 5.34
CA SER A 89 -1.81 -20.67 5.62
C SER A 89 -0.80 -21.83 5.54
N SER A 90 0.49 -21.58 5.29
CA SER A 90 1.49 -22.65 5.17
C SER A 90 2.09 -23.01 6.53
N PRO A 91 2.20 -24.29 6.90
CA PRO A 91 3.03 -24.68 8.03
C PRO A 91 4.50 -24.30 7.75
N PRO A 92 5.29 -23.93 8.78
CA PRO A 92 6.73 -23.81 8.62
C PRO A 92 7.29 -25.15 8.13
N SER A 93 8.11 -25.08 7.08
CA SER A 93 8.71 -26.22 6.40
C SER A 93 9.40 -27.14 7.40
N ASP A 94 8.85 -28.35 7.58
CA ASP A 94 9.53 -29.62 7.96
C ASP A 94 8.61 -30.69 8.61
N ALA A 95 7.28 -30.55 8.59
CA ALA A 95 6.40 -31.62 9.11
C ALA A 95 5.25 -32.01 8.17
N THR A 96 5.40 -33.16 7.51
CA THR A 96 4.33 -34.13 7.10
C THR A 96 3.31 -33.68 6.02
N PRO A 97 2.67 -34.64 5.28
CA PRO A 97 1.96 -34.32 4.06
C PRO A 97 0.62 -33.62 4.29
N THR A 98 0.47 -32.46 3.65
CA THR A 98 -0.78 -31.81 3.22
C THR A 98 -1.93 -31.79 4.24
N VAL A 99 -1.78 -31.04 5.33
CA VAL A 99 -2.96 -30.53 6.04
C VAL A 99 -3.71 -29.62 5.07
N LYS A 100 -4.94 -30.02 4.70
CA LYS A 100 -5.81 -29.21 3.83
C LYS A 100 -5.99 -27.84 4.47
N GLU A 101 -5.66 -26.78 3.74
CA GLU A 101 -5.83 -25.40 4.22
C GLU A 101 -7.25 -25.19 4.75
N SER A 102 -7.35 -24.81 6.03
CA SER A 102 -8.60 -24.47 6.68
C SER A 102 -8.76 -22.97 6.71
N PHE A 103 -9.84 -22.48 6.12
CA PHE A 103 -10.22 -21.06 6.14
C PHE A 103 -11.33 -20.78 7.14
N SER A 104 -11.44 -21.59 8.19
CA SER A 104 -12.44 -21.35 9.25
C SER A 104 -12.11 -20.05 9.99
N PRO A 105 -13.12 -19.35 10.56
CA PRO A 105 -12.87 -18.17 11.38
C PRO A 105 -11.90 -18.42 12.52
N ALA A 106 -11.99 -19.58 13.19
CA ALA A 106 -11.09 -19.94 14.29
C ALA A 106 -9.63 -20.08 13.82
N THR A 107 -9.41 -20.78 12.69
CA THR A 107 -8.06 -20.92 12.11
C THR A 107 -7.50 -19.57 11.69
N LEU A 108 -8.25 -18.79 10.92
CA LEU A 108 -7.80 -17.48 10.45
C LEU A 108 -7.55 -16.48 11.59
N SER A 109 -8.31 -16.58 12.69
CA SER A 109 -8.11 -15.76 13.89
C SER A 109 -6.80 -16.08 14.59
N SER A 110 -6.50 -17.36 14.80
CA SER A 110 -5.20 -17.78 15.35
C SER A 110 -4.06 -17.31 14.46
N THR A 111 -4.17 -17.54 13.15
CA THR A 111 -3.11 -17.17 12.21
C THR A 111 -2.92 -15.65 12.10
N ALA A 112 -4.00 -14.87 12.12
CA ALA A 112 -3.93 -13.40 12.16
C ALA A 112 -3.26 -12.91 13.44
N TYR A 113 -3.62 -13.48 14.59
CA TYR A 113 -3.00 -13.16 15.88
C TYR A 113 -1.50 -13.44 15.85
N ASP A 114 -1.08 -14.63 15.44
CA ASP A 114 0.34 -14.99 15.37
C ASP A 114 1.11 -14.11 14.38
N LEU A 115 0.55 -13.88 13.19
CA LEU A 115 1.15 -13.01 12.19
C LEU A 115 1.37 -11.60 12.75
N LEU A 116 0.38 -11.01 13.42
CA LEU A 116 0.50 -9.67 13.96
C LEU A 116 1.40 -9.64 15.20
N ARG A 117 1.08 -10.43 16.22
CA ARG A 117 1.72 -10.38 17.55
C ARG A 117 3.16 -10.87 17.55
N HIS A 118 3.46 -11.90 16.77
CA HIS A 118 4.75 -12.59 16.81
C HIS A 118 5.65 -12.28 15.60
N ARG A 119 5.16 -11.51 14.62
CA ARG A 119 5.97 -11.14 13.45
C ARG A 119 5.87 -9.67 13.09
N LEU A 120 4.70 -9.21 12.65
CA LEU A 120 4.57 -7.90 12.03
C LEU A 120 4.72 -6.75 13.04
N LEU A 121 4.19 -6.90 14.26
CA LEU A 121 4.35 -5.87 15.30
C LEU A 121 5.75 -5.86 15.94
N LEU A 122 6.53 -6.95 15.82
CA LEU A 122 7.94 -6.96 16.25
C LEU A 122 8.81 -6.03 15.38
N LEU A 123 8.35 -5.72 14.17
CA LEU A 123 8.98 -4.73 13.28
C LEU A 123 8.75 -3.29 13.79
N LYS A 124 7.93 -3.10 14.84
CA LYS A 124 7.61 -1.82 15.50
C LYS A 124 7.01 -0.77 14.54
N PRO A 125 5.99 -1.11 13.74
CA PRO A 125 5.34 -0.12 12.90
C PRO A 125 4.63 0.93 13.76
N THR A 126 4.70 2.18 13.33
CA THR A 126 3.88 3.29 13.85
C THR A 126 2.55 3.41 13.10
N HIS A 127 2.55 3.03 11.82
CA HIS A 127 1.39 3.05 10.94
C HIS A 127 1.33 1.72 10.20
N ILE A 128 0.15 1.14 10.11
CA ILE A 128 -0.12 -0.06 9.31
C ILE A 128 -1.10 0.32 8.20
N LEU A 129 -0.68 0.15 6.95
CA LEU A 129 -1.52 0.42 5.78
C LEU A 129 -2.08 -0.90 5.27
N ILE A 130 -3.40 -0.96 5.07
CA ILE A 130 -4.06 -2.15 4.52
C ILE A 130 -4.92 -1.70 3.34
N GLU A 131 -4.61 -2.18 2.12
CA GLU A 131 -5.54 -1.98 0.99
C GLU A 131 -6.82 -2.76 1.25
N ARG A 132 -7.96 -2.07 1.15
CA ARG A 132 -9.25 -2.76 1.28
C ARG A 132 -9.46 -3.71 0.11
N GLN A 133 -9.86 -4.94 0.39
CA GLN A 133 -10.20 -5.87 -0.67
C GLN A 133 -11.54 -5.47 -1.32
N ARG A 134 -11.56 -5.38 -2.67
CA ARG A 134 -12.79 -5.07 -3.41
C ARG A 134 -13.70 -6.28 -3.43
N PHE A 135 -15.00 -6.08 -3.15
CA PHE A 135 -16.03 -7.05 -3.47
C PHE A 135 -16.08 -7.31 -4.98
N ARG A 136 -16.09 -8.59 -5.36
CA ARG A 136 -16.22 -9.04 -6.75
C ARG A 136 -17.28 -10.12 -6.82
N SER A 137 -18.44 -9.78 -7.37
CA SER A 137 -19.55 -10.71 -7.61
C SER A 137 -19.62 -11.18 -9.07
N MET A 138 -19.14 -10.36 -10.03
CA MET A 138 -19.05 -10.75 -11.43
C MET A 138 -17.78 -11.56 -11.70
N GLY A 139 -17.91 -12.88 -11.79
CA GLY A 139 -16.80 -13.81 -12.02
C GLY A 139 -17.20 -15.26 -11.72
N SER A 140 -16.23 -16.19 -11.76
CA SER A 140 -16.47 -17.57 -11.34
C SER A 140 -16.77 -17.65 -9.84
N LYS A 141 -17.49 -18.70 -9.40
CA LYS A 141 -17.80 -18.95 -7.97
C LYS A 141 -16.54 -18.94 -7.10
N HIS A 142 -15.43 -19.44 -7.64
CA HIS A 142 -14.12 -19.42 -6.97
C HIS A 142 -13.60 -18.00 -6.69
N ILE A 143 -13.87 -17.02 -7.55
CA ILE A 143 -13.47 -15.61 -7.31
C ILE A 143 -14.25 -15.03 -6.14
N LEU A 144 -15.57 -15.31 -6.08
CA LEU A 144 -16.41 -14.85 -4.98
C LEU A 144 -15.98 -15.49 -3.65
N GLU A 145 -15.81 -16.81 -3.63
CA GLU A 145 -15.35 -17.57 -2.46
C GLU A 145 -13.99 -17.05 -1.94
N TRP A 146 -13.03 -16.83 -2.85
CA TRP A 146 -11.74 -16.26 -2.48
C TRP A 146 -11.86 -14.84 -1.94
N THR A 147 -12.68 -13.99 -2.57
CA THR A 147 -12.92 -12.62 -2.11
C THR A 147 -13.52 -12.62 -0.70
N VAL A 148 -14.49 -13.50 -0.41
CA VAL A 148 -15.07 -13.63 0.93
C VAL A 148 -14.02 -14.05 1.95
N ARG A 149 -13.15 -15.00 1.61
CA ARG A 149 -12.06 -15.43 2.51
C ARG A 149 -11.07 -14.31 2.81
N VAL A 150 -10.63 -13.57 1.79
CA VAL A 150 -9.71 -12.44 1.99
C VAL A 150 -10.38 -11.34 2.80
N ASN A 151 -11.63 -10.98 2.52
CA ASN A 151 -12.39 -9.98 3.31
C ASN A 151 -12.57 -10.42 4.77
N MET A 152 -12.82 -11.71 5.01
CA MET A 152 -12.89 -12.26 6.36
C MET A 152 -11.55 -12.14 7.07
N PHE A 153 -10.45 -12.50 6.42
CA PHE A 153 -9.11 -12.36 6.99
C PHE A 153 -8.73 -10.89 7.26
N GLU A 154 -9.06 -9.98 6.33
CA GLU A 154 -8.92 -8.53 6.51
C GLU A 154 -9.67 -8.07 7.77
N SER A 155 -10.94 -8.45 7.91
CA SER A 155 -11.77 -8.07 9.06
C SER A 155 -11.20 -8.59 10.38
N ILE A 156 -10.67 -9.82 10.37
CA ILE A 156 -9.99 -10.41 11.53
C ILE A 156 -8.72 -9.63 11.87
N LEU A 157 -7.89 -9.25 10.89
CA LEU A 157 -6.70 -8.42 11.14
C LEU A 157 -7.07 -7.10 11.82
N TYR A 158 -8.12 -6.40 11.34
CA TYR A 158 -8.62 -5.19 12.00
C TYR A 158 -9.08 -5.46 13.44
N GLY A 159 -9.81 -6.55 13.67
CA GLY A 159 -10.26 -6.95 15.01
C GLY A 159 -9.10 -7.24 15.97
N VAL A 160 -8.08 -7.97 15.51
CA VAL A 160 -6.87 -8.26 16.29
C VAL A 160 -6.08 -6.99 16.56
N LEU A 161 -5.87 -6.12 15.57
CA LEU A 161 -5.18 -4.83 15.76
C LEU A 161 -5.90 -3.93 16.75
N CYS A 162 -7.24 -3.86 16.67
CA CYS A 162 -8.07 -3.13 17.62
C CYS A 162 -7.88 -3.67 19.05
N THR A 163 -7.89 -5.00 19.20
CA THR A 163 -7.68 -5.68 20.48
C THR A 163 -6.29 -5.41 21.04
N LEU A 164 -5.23 -5.62 20.24
CA LEU A 164 -3.84 -5.40 20.66
C LEU A 164 -3.56 -3.93 21.02
N LYS A 165 -4.28 -2.99 20.38
CA LYS A 165 -4.23 -1.57 20.75
C LYS A 165 -4.94 -1.28 22.06
N GLY A 166 -6.14 -1.83 22.28
CA GLY A 166 -6.88 -1.70 23.54
C GLY A 166 -6.13 -2.29 24.75
N GLU A 167 -5.38 -3.37 24.52
CA GLU A 167 -4.52 -4.02 25.51
C GLU A 167 -3.14 -3.35 25.68
N ASN A 168 -2.89 -2.20 25.03
CA ASN A 168 -1.62 -1.46 25.08
C ASN A 168 -0.39 -2.27 24.61
N ILE A 169 -0.57 -3.30 23.80
CA ILE A 169 0.53 -4.06 23.18
C ILE A 169 1.15 -3.27 22.02
N TRP A 170 0.35 -2.43 21.36
CA TRP A 170 0.77 -1.59 20.24
C TRP A 170 -0.02 -0.27 20.21
N ASP A 171 0.64 0.87 20.03
CA ASP A 171 0.05 2.21 20.14
C ASP A 171 -0.11 2.93 18.79
N GLY A 172 0.17 2.27 17.67
CA GLY A 172 0.11 2.87 16.34
C GLY A 172 -1.29 3.05 15.74
N SER A 173 -1.34 3.45 14.46
CA SER A 173 -2.59 3.62 13.70
C SER A 173 -2.70 2.63 12.53
N VAL A 174 -3.94 2.29 12.17
CA VAL A 174 -4.25 1.46 11.01
C VAL A 174 -4.98 2.34 10.00
N GLU A 175 -4.43 2.44 8.78
CA GLU A 175 -4.96 3.26 7.70
C GLU A 175 -5.51 2.37 6.57
N ALA A 176 -6.79 2.52 6.27
CA ALA A 176 -7.43 1.79 5.19
C ALA A 176 -7.16 2.46 3.84
N ILE A 177 -6.36 1.82 2.99
CA ILE A 177 -6.07 2.34 1.65
C ILE A 177 -7.24 2.03 0.71
N ALA A 178 -7.73 3.08 0.05
CA ALA A 178 -8.85 2.95 -0.85
C ALA A 178 -8.44 2.19 -2.12
N PRO A 179 -9.24 1.20 -2.56
CA PRO A 179 -8.79 0.27 -3.58
C PRO A 179 -8.48 0.97 -4.90
N GLY A 180 -7.33 0.65 -5.51
CA GLY A 180 -6.92 1.16 -6.82
C GLY A 180 -6.76 2.67 -6.93
N LYS A 181 -6.36 3.32 -5.82
CA LYS A 181 -5.78 4.67 -5.87
C LYS A 181 -4.29 4.66 -6.20
N VAL A 182 -3.56 3.70 -5.65
CA VAL A 182 -2.09 3.60 -5.77
C VAL A 182 -1.65 3.51 -7.23
N GLY A 183 -2.31 2.66 -8.04
CA GLY A 183 -1.94 2.49 -9.44
C GLY A 183 -2.05 3.77 -10.27
N PRO A 184 -3.24 4.41 -10.33
CA PRO A 184 -3.40 5.69 -11.01
C PRO A 184 -2.48 6.79 -10.45
N PHE A 185 -2.22 6.82 -9.15
CA PHE A 185 -1.34 7.83 -8.54
C PHE A 185 0.05 7.85 -9.16
N TRP A 186 0.59 6.67 -9.47
CA TRP A 186 1.91 6.56 -10.08
C TRP A 186 1.90 6.58 -11.62
N ILE A 187 0.83 6.11 -12.26
CA ILE A 187 0.85 5.79 -13.71
C ILE A 187 -0.02 6.74 -14.54
N ASP A 188 -1.06 7.34 -13.96
CA ASP A 188 -1.95 8.25 -14.70
C ASP A 188 -1.49 9.72 -14.67
N GLU A 189 -0.52 10.13 -13.82
CA GLU A 189 0.09 11.47 -13.92
C GLU A 189 0.85 11.67 -15.24
N GLU A 190 1.34 10.59 -15.88
CA GLU A 190 1.93 10.63 -17.23
C GLU A 190 0.89 10.61 -18.37
N ARG A 191 -0.40 10.36 -18.08
CA ARG A 191 -1.41 10.05 -19.11
C ARG A 191 -2.32 11.20 -19.53
N GLU A 192 -2.21 12.38 -18.94
CA GLU A 192 -2.96 13.54 -19.44
C GLU A 192 -2.65 13.88 -20.91
N GLU A 193 -1.58 13.35 -21.51
CA GLU A 193 -1.30 13.56 -22.93
C GLU A 193 -2.01 12.61 -23.92
N LYS A 194 -2.40 11.38 -23.56
CA LYS A 194 -2.83 10.38 -24.58
C LYS A 194 -3.93 9.44 -24.12
N GLY A 195 -5.19 9.85 -24.30
CA GLY A 195 -6.37 9.03 -24.04
C GLY A 195 -6.40 7.73 -24.87
N ARG A 196 -6.60 6.56 -24.24
CA ARG A 196 -7.00 5.31 -24.92
C ARG A 196 -7.49 4.18 -23.98
N LYS A 197 -8.27 3.27 -24.61
CA LYS A 197 -9.24 2.24 -24.15
C LYS A 197 -8.85 1.26 -23.00
N ALA A 198 -9.88 0.84 -22.25
CA ALA A 198 -9.84 0.19 -20.92
C ALA A 198 -9.40 -1.29 -20.79
N LYS A 199 -9.45 -2.15 -21.83
CA LYS A 199 -9.15 -3.59 -21.66
C LYS A 199 -7.66 -3.97 -21.72
N GLY A 200 -6.83 -3.22 -22.47
CA GLY A 200 -5.36 -3.37 -22.47
C GLY A 200 -4.66 -2.56 -21.37
N ALA A 201 -5.36 -1.57 -20.82
CA ALA A 201 -4.85 -0.67 -19.79
C ALA A 201 -4.47 -1.41 -18.49
N LYS A 202 -5.20 -2.46 -18.10
CA LYS A 202 -4.97 -3.17 -16.82
C LYS A 202 -3.71 -4.03 -16.82
N ALA A 203 -3.45 -4.77 -17.89
CA ALA A 203 -2.21 -5.55 -18.04
C ALA A 203 -1.00 -4.61 -18.21
N LYS A 204 -1.19 -3.51 -18.95
CA LYS A 204 -0.19 -2.44 -19.05
C LYS A 204 0.08 -1.77 -17.70
N ASN A 205 -0.94 -1.54 -16.88
CA ASN A 205 -0.78 -1.00 -15.52
C ASN A 205 0.01 -1.94 -14.62
N LYS A 206 -0.29 -3.25 -14.68
CA LYS A 206 0.42 -4.26 -13.89
C LYS A 206 1.90 -4.36 -14.29
N GLY A 207 2.21 -4.33 -15.60
CA GLY A 207 3.59 -4.25 -16.09
C GLY A 207 4.27 -2.97 -15.63
N ALA A 208 3.64 -1.81 -15.88
CA ALA A 208 4.17 -0.49 -15.54
C ALA A 208 4.47 -0.32 -14.04
N LYS A 209 3.66 -0.88 -13.14
CA LYS A 209 3.96 -0.89 -11.69
C LYS A 209 5.25 -1.64 -11.37
N ILE A 210 5.43 -2.83 -11.95
CA ILE A 210 6.60 -3.67 -11.71
C ILE A 210 7.85 -3.00 -12.30
N ASP A 211 7.71 -2.44 -13.51
CA ASP A 211 8.75 -1.64 -14.16
C ASP A 211 9.17 -0.42 -13.32
N LEU A 212 8.20 0.31 -12.77
CA LEU A 212 8.46 1.47 -11.92
C LEU A 212 9.25 1.11 -10.66
N VAL A 213 8.85 0.02 -9.98
CA VAL A 213 9.59 -0.47 -8.81
C VAL A 213 11.01 -0.89 -9.21
N ARG A 214 11.18 -1.57 -10.35
CA ARG A 214 12.51 -1.93 -10.87
C ARG A 214 13.39 -0.68 -11.06
N GLN A 215 12.87 0.37 -11.69
CA GLN A 215 13.61 1.63 -11.89
C GLN A 215 14.01 2.26 -10.56
N TRP A 216 13.11 2.34 -9.58
CA TRP A 216 13.44 2.88 -8.25
C TRP A 216 14.52 2.08 -7.53
N LEU A 217 14.56 0.76 -7.73
CA LEU A 217 15.60 -0.12 -7.20
C LEU A 217 16.95 0.01 -7.92
N GLU A 218 16.99 0.59 -9.12
CA GLU A 218 18.21 0.84 -9.90
C GLU A 218 18.77 2.23 -9.58
N ASP A 219 17.91 3.26 -9.58
CA ASP A 219 18.35 4.65 -9.46
C ASP A 219 18.57 5.07 -8.00
N GLY A 220 17.88 4.44 -7.03
CA GLY A 220 18.01 4.73 -5.61
C GLY A 220 17.54 6.12 -5.18
N GLU A 221 16.94 6.90 -6.09
CA GLU A 221 16.51 8.27 -5.84
C GLU A 221 15.22 8.35 -5.01
N MET A 222 14.31 7.38 -5.18
CA MET A 222 13.02 7.38 -4.51
C MET A 222 13.04 6.68 -3.15
N LEU A 223 13.99 5.77 -2.94
CA LEU A 223 14.11 4.98 -1.72
C LEU A 223 15.51 4.40 -1.52
N GLY A 224 15.86 4.14 -0.26
CA GLY A 224 17.05 3.37 0.12
C GLY A 224 16.72 1.93 0.52
N LEU A 225 17.72 1.05 0.45
CA LEU A 225 17.66 -0.33 0.96
C LEU A 225 18.39 -0.39 2.31
N GLY A 226 17.72 -0.87 3.36
CA GLY A 226 18.19 -0.73 4.73
C GLY A 226 19.13 -1.84 5.22
N ASN A 227 19.17 -2.99 4.55
CA ASN A 227 19.94 -4.16 4.98
C ASN A 227 20.14 -5.18 3.84
N GLU A 228 21.04 -6.14 4.07
CA GLU A 228 21.41 -7.18 3.10
C GLU A 228 20.23 -8.08 2.69
N GLU A 229 19.28 -8.32 3.58
CA GLU A 229 18.09 -9.13 3.27
C GLU A 229 17.24 -8.43 2.20
N VAL A 230 16.95 -7.14 2.42
CA VAL A 230 16.21 -6.31 1.46
C VAL A 230 16.96 -6.17 0.15
N GLU A 231 18.29 -6.02 0.18
CA GLU A 231 19.10 -6.03 -1.04
C GLU A 231 19.00 -7.35 -1.80
N GLY A 232 18.99 -8.48 -1.10
CA GLY A 232 18.78 -9.80 -1.69
C GLY A 232 17.43 -9.90 -2.38
N VAL A 233 16.36 -9.41 -1.75
CA VAL A 233 15.01 -9.36 -2.34
C VAL A 233 15.00 -8.43 -3.56
N ALA A 234 15.63 -7.26 -3.49
CA ALA A 234 15.72 -6.32 -4.60
C ALA A 234 16.48 -6.91 -5.81
N ARG A 235 17.60 -7.60 -5.57
CA ARG A 235 18.33 -8.33 -6.62
C ARG A 235 17.44 -9.38 -7.29
N ALA A 236 16.84 -10.26 -6.49
CA ALA A 236 15.98 -11.32 -7.02
C ALA A 236 14.72 -10.77 -7.72
N TYR A 237 14.20 -9.61 -7.30
CA TYR A 237 13.11 -8.91 -7.99
C TYR A 237 13.53 -8.49 -9.41
N ARG A 238 14.71 -7.87 -9.54
CA ARG A 238 15.28 -7.45 -10.84
C ARG A 238 15.60 -8.65 -11.73
N ASP A 239 16.26 -9.67 -11.19
CA ASP A 239 16.63 -10.87 -11.94
C ASP A 239 15.39 -11.58 -12.49
N LYS A 240 14.33 -11.68 -11.69
CA LYS A 240 13.05 -12.27 -12.13
C LYS A 240 12.36 -11.42 -13.19
N TRP A 241 12.48 -10.10 -13.13
CA TRP A 241 11.96 -9.21 -14.15
C TRP A 241 12.71 -9.36 -15.48
N ASP A 242 14.04 -9.38 -15.45
CA ASP A 242 14.88 -9.57 -16.63
C ASP A 242 14.69 -10.98 -17.22
N GLY A 243 14.55 -12.00 -16.37
CA GLY A 243 14.25 -13.38 -16.76
C GLY A 243 12.87 -13.56 -17.40
N LYS A 244 11.86 -12.74 -17.05
CA LYS A 244 10.56 -12.70 -17.75
C LYS A 244 10.68 -12.24 -19.19
N ARG A 245 11.72 -11.46 -19.54
CA ARG A 245 12.02 -11.07 -20.92
C ARG A 245 12.49 -12.27 -21.75
N TYR A 246 13.00 -13.32 -21.09
CA TYR A 246 13.64 -14.49 -21.73
C TYR A 246 12.96 -15.85 -21.47
N SER A 247 12.03 -15.99 -20.52
CA SER A 247 11.37 -17.29 -20.29
C SER A 247 9.94 -17.21 -19.69
N LYS A 248 9.00 -17.98 -20.26
CA LYS A 248 7.70 -18.33 -19.67
C LYS A 248 7.90 -19.50 -18.71
N VAL A 249 8.39 -19.27 -17.49
CA VAL A 249 8.48 -20.36 -16.49
C VAL A 249 7.18 -20.47 -15.69
N LYS A 250 6.71 -21.72 -15.54
CA LYS A 250 5.53 -22.11 -14.75
C LYS A 250 5.78 -21.87 -13.26
N ASP A 251 4.80 -21.26 -12.58
CA ASP A 251 4.76 -21.10 -11.12
C ASP A 251 4.75 -22.47 -10.42
N GLY A 252 5.83 -22.80 -9.74
CA GLY A 252 5.92 -23.89 -8.78
C GLY A 252 7.28 -23.83 -8.10
N GLU A 253 7.31 -23.52 -6.80
CA GLU A 253 8.50 -23.36 -5.93
C GLU A 253 9.25 -22.01 -5.90
N ASP A 254 8.76 -20.95 -6.53
CA ASP A 254 9.40 -19.65 -6.36
C ASP A 254 8.99 -18.96 -5.04
N ARG A 255 9.94 -18.84 -4.09
CA ARG A 255 9.77 -18.09 -2.85
C ARG A 255 9.32 -16.64 -3.13
N MET A 256 9.83 -16.03 -4.21
CA MET A 256 9.47 -14.67 -4.64
C MET A 256 7.99 -14.57 -5.06
N GLY A 257 7.41 -15.65 -5.60
CA GLY A 257 6.05 -15.65 -6.17
C GLY A 257 5.83 -14.51 -7.17
N LYS A 258 4.61 -13.99 -7.30
CA LYS A 258 4.35 -13.00 -8.35
C LYS A 258 4.88 -11.62 -7.94
N LEU A 259 5.63 -11.00 -8.84
CA LEU A 259 6.24 -9.67 -8.61
C LEU A 259 5.21 -8.58 -8.30
N ASP A 260 3.96 -8.71 -8.72
CA ASP A 260 2.93 -7.70 -8.43
C ASP A 260 2.58 -7.60 -6.96
N ASP A 261 2.54 -8.71 -6.20
CA ASP A 261 2.21 -8.66 -4.77
C ASP A 261 3.25 -7.78 -4.01
N LEU A 262 4.53 -8.01 -4.32
CA LEU A 262 5.64 -7.22 -3.76
C LEU A 262 5.65 -5.77 -4.27
N ALA A 263 5.36 -5.55 -5.56
CA ALA A 263 5.27 -4.21 -6.12
C ALA A 263 4.15 -3.40 -5.45
N ASP A 264 2.97 -4.00 -5.29
CA ASP A 264 1.78 -3.34 -4.76
C ASP A 264 2.00 -2.93 -3.29
N SER A 265 2.58 -3.81 -2.46
CA SER A 265 2.92 -3.47 -1.07
C SER A 265 3.96 -2.34 -0.95
N MET A 266 4.98 -2.28 -1.82
CA MET A 266 5.95 -1.18 -1.82
C MET A 266 5.32 0.12 -2.31
N LEU A 267 4.67 0.10 -3.48
CA LEU A 267 4.07 1.28 -4.11
C LEU A 267 3.00 1.91 -3.23
N GLN A 268 2.23 1.10 -2.49
CA GLN A 268 1.27 1.59 -1.50
C GLN A 268 1.96 2.36 -0.38
N GLY A 269 3.04 1.82 0.20
CA GLY A 269 3.79 2.47 1.26
C GLY A 269 4.35 3.82 0.84
N ILE A 270 5.03 3.87 -0.31
CA ILE A 270 5.59 5.12 -0.85
C ILE A 270 4.48 6.11 -1.25
N ALA A 271 3.34 5.62 -1.77
CA ALA A 271 2.23 6.49 -2.14
C ALA A 271 1.66 7.21 -0.91
N TRP A 272 1.50 6.47 0.18
CA TRP A 272 1.04 7.06 1.44
C TRP A 272 2.02 8.11 1.96
N VAL A 273 3.33 7.86 1.92
CA VAL A 273 4.34 8.87 2.29
C VAL A 273 4.17 10.15 1.48
N ARG A 274 3.96 10.00 0.17
CA ARG A 274 3.76 11.13 -0.74
C ARG A 274 2.45 11.86 -0.49
N TRP A 275 1.37 11.14 -0.18
CA TRP A 275 0.08 11.71 0.20
C TRP A 275 0.16 12.51 1.49
N GLU A 276 0.84 11.99 2.52
CA GLU A 276 1.08 12.73 3.75
C GLU A 276 1.90 14.00 3.50
N GLU A 277 2.92 13.92 2.65
CA GLU A 277 3.70 15.11 2.29
C GLU A 277 2.87 16.13 1.51
N ASN A 278 2.03 15.69 0.57
CA ASN A 278 1.13 16.56 -0.16
C ASN A 278 0.12 17.25 0.78
N LYS A 279 -0.38 16.55 1.81
CA LYS A 279 -1.20 17.16 2.86
C LYS A 279 -0.43 18.24 3.63
N ARG A 280 0.85 18.02 3.96
CA ARG A 280 1.70 19.03 4.62
C ARG A 280 1.98 20.24 3.71
N VAL A 281 2.22 20.01 2.43
CA VAL A 281 2.38 21.08 1.42
C VAL A 281 1.09 21.89 1.34
N ALA A 282 -0.08 21.24 1.24
CA ALA A 282 -1.36 21.92 1.22
C ALA A 282 -1.62 22.77 2.48
N LEU A 283 -1.19 22.28 3.65
CA LEU A 283 -1.33 23.01 4.91
C LEU A 283 -0.37 24.21 5.01
N ARG A 284 0.83 24.11 4.41
CA ARG A 284 1.88 25.15 4.47
C ARG A 284 1.72 26.22 3.38
N ASP A 285 1.45 25.79 2.16
CA ASP A 285 1.52 26.60 0.94
C ASP A 285 0.13 26.87 0.33
N GLY A 286 -0.93 26.27 0.89
CA GLY A 286 -2.29 26.29 0.33
C GLY A 286 -2.57 25.10 -0.59
N VAL A 287 -3.85 24.74 -0.74
CA VAL A 287 -4.26 23.55 -1.52
C VAL A 287 -3.96 23.71 -3.03
N GLU A 288 -3.87 24.94 -3.51
CA GLU A 288 -3.56 25.29 -4.89
C GLU A 288 -2.13 24.90 -5.28
N ALA A 289 -1.21 24.81 -4.33
CA ALA A 289 0.16 24.35 -4.57
C ALA A 289 0.20 22.91 -5.13
N LEU A 290 -0.84 22.11 -4.88
CA LEU A 290 -0.96 20.76 -5.43
C LEU A 290 -1.49 20.74 -6.88
N LEU A 291 -1.98 21.86 -7.39
CA LEU A 291 -2.47 22.01 -8.76
C LEU A 291 -1.36 22.43 -9.74
N GLU A 292 -0.19 22.85 -9.23
CA GLU A 292 0.96 23.19 -10.07
C GLU A 292 1.52 21.93 -10.78
N PRO A 293 1.86 22.00 -12.08
CA PRO A 293 2.51 20.91 -12.80
C PRO A 293 3.89 20.58 -12.20
N GLY A 294 4.24 19.30 -12.12
CA GLY A 294 5.61 18.85 -11.82
C GLY A 294 5.97 18.62 -10.35
N ARG A 295 5.07 18.85 -9.39
CA ARG A 295 5.24 18.33 -8.02
C ARG A 295 4.59 16.96 -7.90
N LEU A 296 5.38 15.94 -8.21
CA LEU A 296 5.20 14.60 -7.67
C LEU A 296 5.58 14.62 -6.21
#